data_AF-A0A968HLG9-F1
#
_entry.id   AF-A0A968HLG9-F1
#
_cell.length_a   1.000
_cell.length_b   1.000
_cell.length_c   1.000
_cell.angle_alpha   90.00
_cell.angle_beta   90.00
_cell.angle_gamma   90.00
#
_symmetry.space_group_name_H-M   'P 1'
#
loop_
_entity.id
_entity.type
_entity.pdbx_description
1 polymer ?
#
loop_
_entity_poly.entity_id
_entity_poly.type
_entity_poly.pdbx_seq_one_letter_code
_entity_poly.pdbx_strand_id
1 'polypeptide(L)'
;LRHSLECSKSGDRGDRDYPAAVLIRGAGSVSGPGKLTKLLHIDGTLHGKRAVPENHLWIADRGAIVPESQILQTPRIGVDYAGEWAQKPWRFLLSAAEIQV
;
A
#
# COMPACT_ATOMS: atom_id res chain seq x y z
N LEU A 1 7.64 22.23 -5.31
CA LEU A 1 8.16 22.31 -3.93
C LEU A 1 7.15 23.08 -3.10
N ARG A 2 6.65 22.44 -2.03
CA ARG A 2 5.51 22.85 -1.18
C ARG A 2 4.17 22.89 -1.91
N HIS A 3 3.33 21.89 -1.68
CA HIS A 3 1.95 22.11 -1.26
C HIS A 3 1.50 20.86 -0.50
N SER A 4 1.36 21.05 0.81
CA SER A 4 0.86 20.09 1.77
C SER A 4 -0.51 19.60 1.34
N LEU A 5 -0.67 18.28 1.26
CA LEU A 5 -1.99 17.66 1.18
C LEU A 5 -2.62 17.69 2.56
N GLU A 6 -3.48 18.69 2.79
CA GLU A 6 -4.31 18.76 3.98
C GLU A 6 -5.33 17.61 3.97
N CYS A 7 -5.01 16.54 4.70
CA CYS A 7 -5.97 15.52 5.06
C CYS A 7 -6.77 16.02 6.28
N SER A 8 -7.96 16.57 6.03
CA SER A 8 -8.93 16.88 7.10
C SER A 8 -9.50 15.58 7.69
N LYS A 9 -9.23 15.41 9.00
CA LYS A 9 -9.89 14.60 10.06
C LYS A 9 -10.04 13.08 9.78
N SER A 10 -9.96 12.15 10.74
CA SER A 10 -10.01 12.11 12.21
C SER A 10 -9.55 10.71 12.62
N GLY A 11 -8.81 10.61 13.73
CA GLY A 11 -8.57 9.34 14.42
C GLY A 11 -7.33 8.57 13.92
N ASP A 12 -6.31 8.53 14.78
CA ASP A 12 -5.18 7.61 14.81
C ASP A 12 -4.51 7.26 13.47
N ARG A 13 -3.38 7.91 13.19
CA ARG A 13 -2.15 7.32 12.58
C ARG A 13 -1.15 8.40 12.19
N GLY A 14 0.01 8.38 12.87
CA GLY A 14 1.26 9.03 12.46
C GLY A 14 1.27 10.55 12.60
N ASP A 15 2.33 11.08 13.22
CA ASP A 15 2.61 12.52 13.13
C ASP A 15 2.60 12.97 11.66
N ARG A 16 1.92 14.09 11.38
CA ARG A 16 1.78 14.67 10.04
C ARG A 16 3.13 14.95 9.35
N ASP A 17 4.21 14.96 10.12
CA ASP A 17 5.58 15.22 9.68
C ASP A 17 6.39 13.95 9.38
N TYR A 18 5.80 12.74 9.50
CA TYR A 18 6.47 11.49 9.14
C TYR A 18 6.08 11.04 7.72
N PRO A 19 6.97 11.20 6.71
CA PRO A 19 6.66 10.82 5.33
C PRO A 19 6.68 9.29 5.18
N ALA A 20 5.55 8.64 5.48
CA ALA A 20 5.34 7.22 5.26
C ALA A 20 4.39 6.97 4.10
N ALA A 21 4.68 5.93 3.32
CA ALA A 21 3.82 5.44 2.25
C ALA A 21 3.90 3.92 2.17
N VAL A 22 2.82 3.30 1.70
CA VAL A 22 2.76 1.86 1.44
C VAL A 22 2.73 1.65 -0.08
N LEU A 23 3.64 0.81 -0.58
CA LEU A 23 3.67 0.43 -1.98
C LEU A 23 2.84 -0.84 -2.20
N ILE A 24 1.76 -0.73 -2.97
CA ILE A 24 0.97 -1.88 -3.41
C ILE A 24 1.72 -2.56 -4.57
N ARG A 25 2.24 -3.78 -4.34
CA ARG A 25 3.02 -4.53 -5.34
C ARG A 25 2.19 -5.50 -6.18
N GLY A 26 0.98 -5.81 -5.76
CA GLY A 26 0.08 -6.72 -6.46
C GLY A 26 -1.27 -6.82 -5.77
N ALA A 27 -2.26 -7.27 -6.52
CA ALA A 27 -3.61 -7.53 -6.02
C ALA A 27 -4.22 -8.67 -6.85
N GLY A 28 -4.87 -9.63 -6.16
CA GLY A 28 -5.43 -10.82 -6.82
C GLY A 28 -4.38 -11.60 -7.60
N SER A 29 -4.67 -11.88 -8.88
CA SER A 29 -3.77 -12.60 -9.79
C SER A 29 -2.64 -11.75 -10.38
N VAL A 30 -2.64 -10.42 -10.15
CA VAL A 30 -1.65 -9.52 -10.73
C VAL A 30 -0.50 -9.30 -9.75
N SER A 31 0.67 -9.84 -10.13
CA SER A 31 1.94 -9.56 -9.47
C SER A 31 2.74 -8.53 -10.27
N GLY A 32 3.00 -7.38 -9.65
CA GLY A 32 3.81 -6.30 -10.19
C GLY A 32 3.08 -4.95 -10.14
N PRO A 33 3.66 -3.91 -9.51
CA PRO A 33 3.00 -2.62 -9.37
C PRO A 33 2.66 -1.99 -10.74
N GLY A 34 3.58 -2.07 -11.71
CA GLY A 34 3.35 -1.54 -13.05
C GLY A 34 2.33 -2.33 -13.88
N LYS A 35 2.09 -3.61 -13.57
CA LYS A 35 1.03 -4.39 -14.22
C LYS A 35 -0.33 -4.06 -13.59
N LEU A 36 -0.35 -3.89 -12.27
CA LEU A 36 -1.55 -3.50 -11.53
C LEU A 36 -2.04 -2.12 -11.94
N THR A 37 -1.15 -1.12 -12.03
CA THR A 37 -1.54 0.24 -12.46
C THR A 37 -2.08 0.25 -13.87
N LYS A 38 -1.49 -0.53 -14.79
CA LYS A 38 -2.00 -0.70 -16.16
C LYS A 38 -3.38 -1.34 -16.19
N LEU A 39 -3.60 -2.40 -15.40
CA LEU A 39 -4.89 -3.09 -15.36
C LEU A 39 -5.99 -2.19 -14.77
N LEU A 40 -5.66 -1.42 -13.74
CA LEU A 40 -6.59 -0.51 -13.06
C LEU A 40 -6.70 0.87 -13.74
N HIS A 41 -6.01 1.09 -14.87
CA HIS A 41 -5.95 2.38 -15.55
C HIS A 41 -5.54 3.55 -14.63
N ILE A 42 -4.67 3.28 -13.65
CA ILE A 42 -4.12 4.31 -12.76
C ILE A 42 -3.05 5.08 -13.52
N ASP A 43 -3.27 6.38 -13.68
CA ASP A 43 -2.36 7.30 -14.32
C ASP A 43 -1.79 8.36 -13.35
N GLY A 44 -0.93 9.24 -13.87
CA GLY A 44 -0.32 10.31 -13.08
C GLY A 44 -1.30 11.40 -12.63
N THR A 45 -2.53 11.45 -13.15
CA THR A 45 -3.54 12.46 -12.78
C THR A 45 -4.10 12.20 -11.38
N LEU A 46 -3.91 11.00 -10.84
CA LEU A 46 -4.28 10.61 -9.48
C LEU A 46 -3.19 10.93 -8.46
N HIS A 47 -2.01 11.40 -8.90
CA HIS A 47 -0.92 11.73 -7.98
C HIS A 47 -1.32 12.87 -7.03
N GLY A 48 -1.20 12.61 -5.73
CA GLY A 48 -1.57 13.55 -4.67
C GLY A 48 -3.06 13.65 -4.40
N LYS A 49 -3.92 12.94 -5.15
CA LYS A 49 -5.34 12.87 -4.84
C LYS A 49 -5.59 11.91 -3.68
N ARG A 50 -6.61 12.23 -2.87
CA ARG A 50 -7.10 11.31 -1.83
C ARG A 50 -7.74 10.08 -2.47
N ALA A 51 -7.50 8.91 -1.89
CA ALA A 51 -8.18 7.67 -2.29
C ALA A 51 -9.63 7.68 -1.75
N VAL A 52 -10.54 8.28 -2.51
CA VAL A 52 -11.97 8.39 -2.21
C VAL A 52 -12.81 8.01 -3.44
N PRO A 53 -14.05 7.52 -3.27
CA PRO A 53 -14.88 7.09 -4.39
C PRO A 53 -15.07 8.16 -5.48
N GLU A 54 -15.08 9.44 -5.11
CA GLU A 54 -15.22 10.58 -6.02
C GLU A 54 -14.03 10.71 -6.99
N ASN A 55 -12.85 10.22 -6.59
CA ASN A 55 -11.66 10.18 -7.44
C ASN A 55 -11.54 8.86 -8.22
N HIS A 56 -12.58 8.03 -8.21
CA HIS A 56 -12.62 6.69 -8.84
C HIS A 56 -11.54 5.72 -8.35
N LEU A 57 -10.86 6.06 -7.24
CA LEU A 57 -9.84 5.23 -6.61
C LEU A 57 -10.10 5.24 -5.10
N TRP A 58 -10.56 4.13 -4.56
CA TRP A 58 -10.81 3.97 -3.14
C TRP A 58 -10.44 2.57 -2.67
N ILE A 59 -10.23 2.43 -1.36
CA ILE A 59 -10.01 1.14 -0.71
C ILE A 59 -11.34 0.71 -0.12
N ALA A 60 -11.86 -0.43 -0.59
CA ALA A 60 -13.08 -1.02 -0.06
C ALA A 60 -12.74 -2.14 0.91
N ASP A 61 -13.37 -2.13 2.09
CA ASP A 61 -13.38 -3.26 2.99
C ASP A 61 -14.35 -4.33 2.48
N ARG A 62 -13.90 -5.58 2.47
CA ARG A 62 -14.70 -6.76 2.05
C ARG A 62 -15.10 -7.65 3.23
N GLY A 63 -14.79 -7.26 4.47
CA GLY A 63 -15.02 -8.10 5.66
C GLY A 63 -14.05 -9.27 5.80
N ALA A 64 -12.99 -9.30 4.97
CA ALA A 64 -12.01 -10.36 4.97
C ALA A 64 -11.16 -10.33 6.25
N ILE A 65 -11.16 -11.43 7.00
CA ILE A 65 -10.32 -11.59 8.19
C ILE A 65 -9.09 -12.42 7.81
N VAL A 66 -7.92 -11.81 7.89
CA VAL A 66 -6.64 -12.48 7.63
C VAL A 66 -5.93 -12.75 8.96
N PRO A 67 -5.72 -14.01 9.37
CA PRO A 67 -4.92 -14.33 10.55
C PRO A 67 -3.45 -13.97 10.34
N GLU A 68 -2.76 -13.58 11.40
CA GLU A 68 -1.33 -13.19 11.35
C GLU A 68 -0.43 -14.31 10.80
N SER A 69 -0.80 -15.56 11.03
CA SER A 69 -0.09 -16.74 10.49
C SER A 69 -0.05 -16.78 8.97
N GLN A 70 -0.96 -16.07 8.29
CA GLN A 70 -0.99 -15.97 6.83
C GLN A 70 -0.20 -14.77 6.30
N ILE A 71 0.28 -13.86 7.17
CA ILE A 71 1.02 -12.67 6.79
C ILE A 71 2.52 -12.96 6.88
N LEU A 72 3.15 -13.18 5.74
CA LEU A 72 4.60 -13.36 5.64
C LEU A 72 5.30 -12.00 5.55
N GLN A 73 6.22 -11.75 6.47
CA GLN A 73 7.06 -10.56 6.48
C GLN A 73 8.44 -10.88 5.91
N THR A 74 8.87 -10.14 4.91
CA THR A 74 10.16 -10.35 4.23
C THR A 74 10.90 -9.02 4.09
N PRO A 75 12.23 -9.03 3.95
CA PRO A 75 12.99 -7.84 3.60
C PRO A 75 12.53 -7.26 2.24
N ARG A 76 12.69 -5.95 2.09
CA ARG A 76 12.42 -5.29 0.80
C ARG A 76 13.51 -5.69 -0.20
N ILE A 77 13.11 -6.04 -1.43
CA ILE A 77 14.06 -6.39 -2.51
C ILE A 77 14.51 -5.11 -3.23
N GLY A 78 15.81 -4.99 -3.49
CA GLY A 78 16.38 -3.90 -4.30
C GLY A 78 16.57 -2.58 -3.54
N VAL A 79 16.72 -2.65 -2.21
CA VAL A 79 16.96 -1.48 -1.33
C VAL A 79 18.29 -1.60 -0.59
N ASP A 80 19.27 -2.32 -1.14
CA ASP A 80 20.57 -2.56 -0.50
C ASP A 80 21.32 -1.25 -0.19
N TYR A 81 21.02 -0.19 -0.95
CA TYR A 81 21.52 1.17 -0.72
C TYR A 81 21.00 1.81 0.57
N ALA A 82 19.96 1.26 1.21
CA ALA A 82 19.31 1.83 2.39
C ALA A 82 19.96 1.37 3.72
N GLY A 83 21.09 0.66 3.68
CA GLY A 83 21.86 0.26 4.86
C GLY A 83 21.01 -0.56 5.85
N GLU A 84 20.95 -0.13 7.10
CA GLU A 84 20.18 -0.80 8.17
C GLU A 84 18.67 -0.92 7.86
N TRP A 85 18.14 -0.03 7.02
CA TRP A 85 16.74 -0.04 6.60
C TRP A 85 16.44 -1.08 5.51
N ALA A 86 17.47 -1.66 4.89
CA ALA A 86 17.32 -2.71 3.89
C ALA A 86 16.84 -4.03 4.53
N GLN A 87 17.35 -4.33 5.73
CA GLN A 87 17.08 -5.58 6.44
C GLN A 87 15.74 -5.58 7.19
N LYS A 88 15.05 -4.45 7.28
CA LYS A 88 13.75 -4.38 7.96
C LYS A 88 12.69 -5.16 7.18
N PRO A 89 11.88 -6.01 7.84
CA PRO A 89 10.91 -6.88 7.20
C PRO A 89 9.62 -6.12 6.82
N TRP A 90 9.76 -5.07 6.01
CA TRP A 90 8.67 -4.17 5.61
C TRP A 90 7.98 -4.56 4.31
N ARG A 91 8.15 -5.82 3.88
CA ARG A 91 7.38 -6.39 2.77
C ARG A 91 6.45 -7.46 3.32
N PHE A 92 5.17 -7.16 3.26
CA PHE A 92 4.10 -8.05 3.68
C PHE A 92 3.58 -8.81 2.46
N LEU A 93 3.45 -10.13 2.59
CA LEU A 93 2.91 -11.03 1.58
C LEU A 93 1.82 -11.86 2.25
N LEU A 94 0.73 -12.07 1.53
CA LEU A 94 -0.30 -13.02 1.95
C LEU A 94 0.12 -14.40 1.43
N SER A 95 0.29 -15.35 2.36
CA SER A 95 0.41 -16.76 2.00
C SER A 95 -0.91 -17.21 1.36
N ALA A 96 -0.85 -18.15 0.43
CA ALA A 96 -2.00 -18.59 -0.39
C ALA A 96 -3.06 -19.40 0.39
N ALA A 97 -3.18 -19.19 1.69
CA ALA A 97 -4.24 -19.75 2.48
C ALA A 97 -5.54 -19.00 2.18
N GLU A 98 -6.64 -19.74 2.07
CA GLU A 98 -7.96 -19.21 1.78
C GLU A 98 -8.29 -18.09 2.78
N ILE A 99 -8.57 -16.91 2.25
CA ILE A 99 -9.07 -15.78 3.02
C ILE A 99 -10.56 -16.03 3.21
N GLN A 100 -11.01 -16.16 4.47
CA GLN A 100 -12.42 -16.26 4.78
C GLN A 100 -13.05 -14.88 4.53
N VAL A 101 -13.99 -14.84 3.58
CA VAL A 101 -14.82 -13.67 3.25
C VAL A 101 -16.20 -13.85 3.87
#